data_AF-A0A7V9L387-F1
#
_entry.id   AF-A0A7V9L387-F1
#
_cell.length_a   1.000
_cell.length_b   1.000
_cell.length_c   1.000
_cell.angle_alpha   90.00
_cell.angle_beta   90.00
_cell.angle_gamma   90.00
#
_symmetry.space_group_name_H-M   'P 1'
#
loop_
_entity.id
_entity.type
_entity.pdbx_description
1 polymer ?
#
loop_
_entity_poly.entity_id
_entity_poly.type
_entity_poly.pdbx_seq_one_letter_code
_entity_poly.pdbx_strand_id
1 'polypeptide(L)'
;MQRSAAIDPDPQTRATAEAARGRLAVWRKRPGTAAGLSLLCPGCGHFYLGKTAQGGAYLGSTAALLGGALISLRGHEIRLDGTADSAKVPTGLLLATTAQNLWFFSIFDAYRSARVARDDAGYKYKITRENLGELVSAPFRPSVLKSPWVWAGVPAALIAGIAVSYAIEGDDLENTPTIFDVKKVNVFGRQLSRGAGFAAGSAFYAGLFASVGVGEEALFRGVIQTELEERFGPTGGLITASAIFGAIHAFNFLDDPGTIAIAVPVITVLGTSLGLAYQRTGHKLSTSVAMHFWYNFLLSAVAFAVDPTHQPFVVNYSM
;
A
#
# COMPACT_ATOMS: atom_id res chain seq x y z
N MET A 1 16.47 41.75 12.39
CA MET A 1 16.20 41.94 10.94
C MET A 1 14.75 41.66 10.54
N GLN A 2 14.09 40.59 10.97
CA GLN A 2 12.74 40.24 10.44
C GLN A 2 11.61 41.23 10.76
N ARG A 3 11.64 41.97 11.87
CA ARG A 3 10.63 43.01 12.16
C ARG A 3 10.81 44.27 11.31
N SER A 4 12.02 44.62 10.85
CA SER A 4 12.22 45.90 10.16
C SER A 4 11.70 45.92 8.71
N ALA A 5 11.71 44.77 8.01
CA ALA A 5 11.25 44.71 6.62
C ALA A 5 9.72 44.78 6.43
N ALA A 6 8.93 44.51 7.47
CA ALA A 6 7.46 44.60 7.39
C ALA A 6 6.91 46.01 7.64
N ILE A 7 7.72 46.88 8.23
CA ILE A 7 7.45 48.30 8.53
C ILE A 7 8.32 49.21 7.65
N ASP A 8 8.90 48.66 6.59
CA ASP A 8 9.71 49.43 5.65
C ASP A 8 8.83 50.46 4.92
N PRO A 9 9.24 51.74 4.82
CA PRO A 9 8.46 52.77 4.15
C PRO A 9 8.25 52.49 2.66
N ASP A 10 9.12 51.70 2.01
CA ASP A 10 8.99 51.33 0.59
C ASP A 10 7.97 50.18 0.39
N PRO A 11 6.87 50.40 -0.36
CA PRO A 11 5.91 49.36 -0.70
C PRO A 11 6.53 48.16 -1.45
N GLN A 12 7.53 48.40 -2.30
CA GLN A 12 8.13 47.35 -3.12
C GLN A 12 9.02 46.42 -2.27
N THR A 13 9.77 46.99 -1.33
CA THR A 13 10.53 46.24 -0.32
C THR A 13 9.63 45.40 0.58
N ARG A 14 8.48 45.95 1.05
CA ARG A 14 7.49 45.18 1.83
C ARG A 14 6.91 44.01 1.04
N ALA A 15 6.48 44.24 -0.19
CA ALA A 15 5.93 43.17 -1.05
C ALA A 15 6.97 42.07 -1.33
N THR A 16 8.22 42.46 -1.56
CA THR A 16 9.34 41.51 -1.77
C THR A 16 9.64 40.72 -0.50
N ALA A 17 9.62 41.36 0.67
CA ALA A 17 9.83 40.71 1.96
C ALA A 17 8.68 39.75 2.31
N GLU A 18 7.43 40.08 2.01
CA GLU A 18 6.29 39.17 2.15
C GLU A 18 6.37 37.98 1.19
N ALA A 19 6.71 38.22 -0.08
CA ALA A 19 6.94 37.14 -1.05
C ALA A 19 8.08 36.22 -0.61
N ALA A 20 9.19 36.78 -0.12
CA ALA A 20 10.31 36.02 0.42
C ALA A 20 9.93 35.26 1.70
N ARG A 21 9.16 35.86 2.61
CA ARG A 21 8.60 35.17 3.78
C ARG A 21 7.68 34.02 3.38
N GLY A 22 6.82 34.22 2.39
CA GLY A 22 5.96 33.15 1.86
C GLY A 22 6.78 31.98 1.34
N ARG A 23 7.83 32.26 0.57
CA ARG A 23 8.77 31.24 0.07
C ARG A 23 9.53 30.54 1.20
N LEU A 24 10.03 31.28 2.19
CA LEU A 24 10.79 30.73 3.32
C LEU A 24 9.92 30.04 4.38
N ALA A 25 8.64 30.41 4.51
CA ALA A 25 7.73 29.79 5.47
C ALA A 25 7.56 28.29 5.20
N VAL A 26 7.60 27.90 3.93
CA VAL A 26 7.53 26.51 3.48
C VAL A 26 8.79 25.73 3.88
N TRP A 27 9.97 26.37 3.86
CA TRP A 27 11.23 25.77 4.32
C TRP A 27 11.24 25.46 5.82
N ARG A 28 10.46 26.19 6.63
CA ARG A 28 10.34 25.92 8.07
C ARG A 28 9.56 24.62 8.36
N LYS A 29 8.73 24.15 7.40
CA LYS A 29 7.87 22.99 7.61
C LYS A 29 8.65 21.69 7.44
N ARG A 30 8.67 20.84 8.48
CA ARG A 30 9.49 19.62 8.52
C ARG A 30 8.75 18.42 7.89
N PRO A 31 9.39 17.65 6.99
CA PRO A 31 8.78 16.47 6.40
C PRO A 31 8.31 15.42 7.41
N GLY A 32 9.14 15.11 8.42
CA GLY A 32 8.74 14.20 9.49
C GLY A 32 7.51 14.68 10.28
N THR A 33 7.35 16.00 10.48
CA THR A 33 6.14 16.55 11.11
C THR A 33 4.92 16.43 10.20
N ALA A 34 5.07 16.66 8.89
CA ALA A 34 3.98 16.46 7.93
C ALA A 34 3.54 14.98 7.86
N ALA A 35 4.49 14.05 7.88
CA ALA A 35 4.23 12.61 7.95
C ALA A 35 3.53 12.23 9.25
N GLY A 36 4.09 12.66 10.40
CA GLY A 36 3.56 12.33 11.73
C GLY A 36 2.16 12.87 11.98
N LEU A 37 1.85 14.08 11.50
CA LEU A 37 0.48 14.60 11.56
C LEU A 37 -0.47 13.77 10.69
N SER A 38 -0.02 13.35 9.51
CA SER A 38 -0.83 12.50 8.63
C SER A 38 -1.01 11.08 9.16
N LEU A 39 -0.11 10.60 10.05
CA LEU A 39 -0.29 9.34 10.76
C LEU A 39 -1.48 9.42 11.74
N LEU A 40 -1.69 10.57 12.38
CA LEU A 40 -2.80 10.78 13.32
C LEU A 40 -4.15 10.95 12.62
N CYS A 41 -4.16 11.62 11.46
CA CYS A 41 -5.35 11.72 10.63
C CYS A 41 -4.98 11.85 9.15
N PRO A 42 -5.68 11.16 8.23
CA PRO A 42 -5.41 11.29 6.80
C PRO A 42 -5.59 12.75 6.36
N GLY A 43 -4.60 13.31 5.67
CA GLY A 43 -4.59 14.71 5.22
C GLY A 43 -4.13 15.74 6.25
N CYS A 44 -3.94 15.40 7.53
CA CYS A 44 -3.54 16.35 8.56
C CYS A 44 -2.20 17.05 8.26
N GLY A 45 -1.23 16.32 7.68
CA GLY A 45 0.04 16.91 7.24
C GLY A 45 -0.14 17.94 6.13
N HIS A 46 -1.14 17.80 5.26
CA HIS A 46 -1.44 18.77 4.21
C HIS A 46 -1.99 20.08 4.78
N PHE A 47 -2.81 20.04 5.83
CA PHE A 47 -3.22 21.25 6.55
C PHE A 47 -2.04 21.97 7.16
N TYR A 48 -1.13 21.23 7.80
CA TYR A 48 0.13 21.79 8.28
C TYR A 48 0.93 22.44 7.15
N LEU A 49 0.94 21.86 5.96
CA LEU A 49 1.58 22.43 4.77
C LEU A 49 0.83 23.60 4.13
N GLY A 50 -0.40 23.92 4.56
CA GLY A 50 -1.24 24.96 3.99
C GLY A 50 -1.98 24.51 2.72
N LYS A 51 -2.02 23.20 2.45
CA LYS A 51 -2.68 22.58 1.30
C LYS A 51 -4.07 22.08 1.68
N THR A 52 -4.96 22.99 2.08
CA THR A 52 -6.27 22.67 2.67
C THR A 52 -7.15 21.81 1.77
N ALA A 53 -7.19 22.09 0.46
CA ALA A 53 -7.97 21.29 -0.48
C ALA A 53 -7.49 19.82 -0.54
N GLN A 54 -6.17 19.59 -0.54
CA GLN A 54 -5.60 18.24 -0.54
C GLN A 54 -5.85 17.52 0.78
N GLY A 55 -5.66 18.22 1.92
CA GLY A 55 -5.94 17.66 3.24
C GLY A 55 -7.41 17.26 3.40
N GLY A 56 -8.33 18.13 2.97
CA GLY A 56 -9.76 17.85 2.96
C GLY A 56 -10.13 16.68 2.05
N ALA A 57 -9.50 16.56 0.88
CA ALA A 57 -9.73 15.44 -0.04
C ALA A 57 -9.32 14.08 0.57
N TYR A 58 -8.13 13.98 1.18
CA TYR A 58 -7.70 12.75 1.85
C TYR A 58 -8.59 12.42 3.06
N LEU A 59 -8.87 13.41 3.91
CA LEU A 59 -9.70 13.20 5.09
C LEU A 59 -11.11 12.75 4.72
N GLY A 60 -11.77 13.48 3.81
CA GLY A 60 -13.12 13.19 3.35
C GLY A 60 -13.23 11.86 2.63
N SER A 61 -12.29 11.53 1.73
CA SER A 61 -12.31 10.27 1.00
C SER A 61 -12.06 9.08 1.91
N THR A 62 -11.10 9.18 2.84
CA THR A 62 -10.82 8.11 3.80
C THR A 62 -12.02 7.89 4.73
N ALA A 63 -12.63 8.97 5.24
CA ALA A 63 -13.82 8.89 6.07
C ALA A 63 -15.03 8.28 5.32
N ALA A 64 -15.23 8.63 4.05
CA ALA A 64 -16.28 8.06 3.21
C ALA A 64 -16.09 6.55 2.99
N LEU A 65 -14.85 6.12 2.70
CA LEU A 65 -14.51 4.71 2.54
C LEU A 65 -14.74 3.92 3.84
N LEU A 66 -14.26 4.43 4.99
CA LEU A 66 -14.49 3.82 6.29
C LEU A 66 -15.98 3.77 6.66
N GLY A 67 -16.73 4.84 6.40
CA GLY A 67 -18.17 4.88 6.61
C GLY A 67 -18.91 3.84 5.75
N GLY A 68 -18.54 3.73 4.47
CA GLY A 68 -19.07 2.69 3.58
C GLY A 68 -18.71 1.28 4.02
N ALA A 69 -17.48 1.07 4.52
CA ALA A 69 -17.05 -0.20 5.08
C ALA A 69 -17.89 -0.59 6.30
N LEU A 70 -18.05 0.33 7.26
CA LEU A 70 -18.86 0.11 8.46
C LEU A 70 -20.32 -0.19 8.12
N ILE A 71 -20.92 0.54 7.17
CA ILE A 71 -22.29 0.28 6.70
C ILE A 71 -22.41 -1.12 6.08
N SER A 72 -21.40 -1.53 5.30
CA SER A 72 -21.40 -2.83 4.63
C SER A 72 -21.21 -3.99 5.61
N LEU A 73 -20.35 -3.83 6.62
CA LEU A 73 -20.04 -4.86 7.61
C LEU A 73 -21.05 -4.96 8.75
N ARG A 74 -21.88 -3.93 8.95
CA ARG A 74 -22.85 -3.89 10.06
C ARG A 74 -23.78 -5.10 10.04
N GLY A 75 -23.83 -5.82 11.15
CA GLY A 75 -24.72 -6.97 11.35
C GLY A 75 -24.34 -8.21 10.53
N HIS A 76 -23.11 -8.30 10.02
CA HIS A 76 -22.58 -9.48 9.37
C HIS A 76 -21.40 -10.02 10.17
N GLU A 77 -21.36 -11.33 10.35
CA GLU A 77 -20.16 -12.00 10.86
C GLU A 77 -19.10 -12.03 9.75
N ILE A 78 -17.87 -11.68 10.11
CA ILE A 78 -16.73 -11.76 9.20
C ILE A 78 -16.18 -13.17 9.33
N ARG A 79 -16.60 -14.04 8.41
CA ARG A 79 -16.08 -15.40 8.28
C ARG A 79 -14.99 -15.40 7.21
N LEU A 80 -13.76 -15.62 7.66
CA LEU A 80 -12.58 -15.73 6.80
C LEU A 80 -12.37 -17.17 6.33
N ASP A 81 -13.19 -18.13 6.75
CA ASP A 81 -13.07 -19.56 6.44
C ASP A 81 -14.17 -20.05 5.47
N GLY A 82 -15.11 -19.19 5.09
CA GLY A 82 -16.38 -19.59 4.49
C GLY A 82 -16.72 -18.89 3.18
N THR A 83 -17.63 -19.50 2.42
CA THR A 83 -18.22 -18.87 1.24
C THR A 83 -18.92 -17.57 1.61
N ALA A 84 -18.71 -16.50 0.84
CA ALA A 84 -19.48 -15.28 1.05
C ALA A 84 -20.96 -15.51 0.76
N ASP A 85 -21.80 -15.32 1.77
CA ASP A 85 -23.26 -15.37 1.65
C ASP A 85 -23.84 -14.10 1.00
N SER A 86 -23.05 -13.02 0.93
CA SER A 86 -23.45 -11.78 0.29
C SER A 86 -22.25 -10.96 -0.20
N ALA A 87 -22.52 -9.97 -1.06
CA ALA A 87 -21.53 -9.00 -1.52
C ALA A 87 -21.09 -8.00 -0.44
N LYS A 88 -21.78 -7.93 0.71
CA LYS A 88 -21.60 -6.88 1.70
C LYS A 88 -20.27 -7.00 2.44
N VAL A 89 -19.93 -8.18 2.96
CA VAL A 89 -18.65 -8.39 3.67
C VAL A 89 -17.46 -8.11 2.75
N PRO A 90 -17.40 -8.67 1.53
CA PRO A 90 -16.34 -8.36 0.57
C PRO A 90 -16.22 -6.88 0.21
N THR A 91 -17.34 -6.21 -0.02
CA THR A 91 -17.36 -4.78 -0.30
C THR A 91 -16.82 -3.99 0.89
N GLY A 92 -17.23 -4.37 2.10
CA GLY A 92 -16.76 -3.77 3.34
C GLY A 92 -15.26 -3.89 3.52
N LEU A 93 -14.70 -5.09 3.31
CA LEU A 93 -13.26 -5.35 3.37
C LEU A 93 -12.50 -4.55 2.31
N LEU A 94 -12.96 -4.54 1.06
CA LEU A 94 -12.35 -3.74 -0.01
C LEU A 94 -12.31 -2.25 0.36
N LEU A 95 -13.41 -1.70 0.87
CA LEU A 95 -13.50 -0.30 1.27
C LEU A 95 -12.57 0.01 2.46
N ALA A 96 -12.52 -0.87 3.46
CA ALA A 96 -11.64 -0.71 4.63
C ALA A 96 -10.15 -0.75 4.22
N THR A 97 -9.76 -1.74 3.42
CA THR A 97 -8.39 -1.87 2.93
C THR A 97 -7.99 -0.70 2.03
N THR A 98 -8.91 -0.23 1.18
CA THR A 98 -8.68 0.96 0.35
C THR A 98 -8.52 2.21 1.23
N ALA A 99 -9.32 2.36 2.29
CA ALA A 99 -9.19 3.47 3.23
C ALA A 99 -7.85 3.48 3.96
N GLN A 100 -7.41 2.33 4.47
CA GLN A 100 -6.11 2.17 5.11
C GLN A 100 -4.98 2.56 4.15
N ASN A 101 -5.01 2.08 2.92
CA ASN A 101 -3.96 2.35 1.95
C ASN A 101 -3.99 3.79 1.42
N LEU A 102 -5.16 4.41 1.35
CA LEU A 102 -5.27 5.85 1.09
C LEU A 102 -4.68 6.67 2.24
N TRP A 103 -4.86 6.22 3.48
CA TRP A 103 -4.22 6.83 4.65
C TRP A 103 -2.70 6.70 4.55
N PHE A 104 -2.16 5.51 4.26
CA PHE A 104 -0.72 5.31 4.05
C PHE A 104 -0.17 6.22 2.94
N PHE A 105 -0.88 6.30 1.81
CA PHE A 105 -0.50 7.20 0.73
C PHE A 105 -0.55 8.66 1.16
N SER A 106 -1.53 9.08 1.97
CA SER A 106 -1.60 10.44 2.51
C SER A 106 -0.39 10.78 3.39
N ILE A 107 0.13 9.83 4.17
CA ILE A 107 1.35 10.03 4.99
C ILE A 107 2.53 10.34 4.08
N PHE A 108 2.71 9.50 3.07
CA PHE A 108 3.76 9.67 2.07
C PHE A 108 3.61 10.97 1.28
N ASP A 109 2.40 11.31 0.83
CA ASP A 109 2.19 12.50 0.00
C ASP A 109 2.42 13.80 0.78
N ALA A 110 2.09 13.83 2.08
CA ALA A 110 2.44 14.94 2.96
C ALA A 110 3.95 15.05 3.17
N TYR A 111 4.62 13.92 3.45
CA TYR A 111 6.08 13.83 3.57
C TYR A 111 6.78 14.31 2.31
N ARG A 112 6.42 13.75 1.15
CA ARG A 112 6.92 14.09 -0.19
C ARG A 112 6.68 15.55 -0.51
N SER A 113 5.48 16.08 -0.23
CA SER A 113 5.15 17.49 -0.45
C SER A 113 6.07 18.42 0.32
N ALA A 114 6.35 18.12 1.59
CA ALA A 114 7.26 18.90 2.41
C ALA A 114 8.70 18.85 1.90
N ARG A 115 9.14 17.67 1.44
CA ARG A 115 10.47 17.42 0.84
C ARG A 115 10.65 18.14 -0.49
N VAL A 116 9.68 18.04 -1.39
CA VAL A 116 9.64 18.75 -2.68
C VAL A 116 9.79 20.25 -2.46
N ALA A 117 9.10 20.81 -1.48
CA ALA A 117 9.02 22.24 -1.28
C ALA A 117 10.31 22.86 -0.70
N ARG A 118 11.23 22.04 -0.21
CA ARG A 118 12.60 22.42 0.21
C ARG A 118 13.66 21.92 -0.77
N ASP A 119 13.27 21.45 -1.95
CA ASP A 119 14.15 20.78 -2.92
C ASP A 119 15.04 19.69 -2.29
N ASP A 120 14.47 18.91 -1.38
CA ASP A 120 15.18 17.84 -0.68
C ASP A 120 16.39 18.32 0.16
N ALA A 121 16.46 19.60 0.51
CA ALA A 121 17.54 20.10 1.34
C ALA A 121 17.61 19.37 2.69
N GLY A 122 18.81 18.89 3.02
CA GLY A 122 19.07 18.07 4.20
C GLY A 122 18.94 16.56 3.98
N TYR A 123 18.71 16.11 2.75
CA TYR A 123 18.60 14.70 2.39
C TYR A 123 19.62 14.32 1.31
N LYS A 124 20.17 13.11 1.39
CA LYS A 124 21.12 12.55 0.42
C LYS A 124 20.41 11.99 -0.81
N TYR A 125 19.27 11.31 -0.61
CA TYR A 125 18.50 10.67 -1.67
C TYR A 125 17.33 11.55 -2.06
N LYS A 126 17.13 11.80 -3.37
CA LYS A 126 16.00 12.59 -3.85
C LYS A 126 14.70 11.79 -3.67
N ILE A 127 13.65 12.46 -3.21
CA ILE A 127 12.33 11.83 -3.09
C ILE A 127 11.71 11.68 -4.49
N THR A 128 11.00 10.57 -4.73
CA THR A 128 10.25 10.41 -5.98
C THR A 128 9.23 11.54 -6.18
N ARG A 129 9.01 11.90 -7.44
CA ARG A 129 8.03 12.91 -7.85
C ARG A 129 6.78 12.31 -8.47
N GLU A 130 6.71 10.98 -8.53
CA GLU A 130 5.54 10.24 -9.00
C GLU A 130 4.29 10.63 -8.20
N ASN A 131 3.18 10.80 -8.92
CA ASN A 131 1.87 11.10 -8.33
C ASN A 131 0.98 9.85 -8.27
N LEU A 132 -0.17 9.97 -7.60
CA LEU A 132 -1.10 8.84 -7.41
C LEU A 132 -1.50 8.17 -8.72
N GLY A 133 -1.80 8.93 -9.78
CA GLY A 133 -2.20 8.38 -11.08
C GLY A 133 -1.07 7.59 -11.75
N GLU A 134 0.17 8.03 -11.59
CA GLU A 134 1.35 7.31 -12.09
C GLU A 134 1.58 5.99 -11.36
N LEU A 135 1.32 5.95 -10.04
CA LEU A 135 1.47 4.74 -9.22
C LEU A 135 0.34 3.75 -9.46
N VAL A 136 -0.92 4.20 -9.48
CA VAL A 136 -2.09 3.34 -9.75
C VAL A 136 -2.01 2.71 -11.14
N SER A 137 -1.48 3.43 -12.13
CA SER A 137 -1.29 2.89 -13.47
C SER A 137 0.02 2.08 -13.63
N ALA A 138 0.95 2.17 -12.69
CA ALA A 138 2.27 1.54 -12.80
C ALA A 138 2.24 0.04 -13.13
N PRO A 139 1.36 -0.79 -12.52
CA PRO A 139 1.30 -2.22 -12.83
C PRO A 139 0.94 -2.54 -14.29
N PHE A 140 0.37 -1.58 -15.02
CA PHE A 140 -0.11 -1.77 -16.40
C PHE A 140 0.72 -0.99 -17.42
N ARG A 141 1.68 -0.19 -16.97
CA ARG A 141 2.51 0.64 -17.86
C ARG A 141 3.59 -0.22 -18.53
N PRO A 142 3.67 -0.26 -19.87
CA PRO A 142 4.70 -1.03 -20.57
C PRO A 142 6.13 -0.64 -20.18
N SER A 143 6.37 0.63 -19.84
CA SER A 143 7.69 1.10 -19.37
C SER A 143 8.10 0.49 -18.03
N VAL A 144 7.15 0.14 -17.18
CA VAL A 144 7.39 -0.47 -15.86
C VAL A 144 7.47 -1.99 -16.02
N LEU A 145 6.55 -2.59 -16.78
CA LEU A 145 6.50 -4.04 -17.01
C LEU A 145 7.72 -4.62 -17.73
N LYS A 146 8.46 -3.80 -18.49
CA LYS A 146 9.74 -4.20 -19.10
C LYS A 146 10.88 -4.35 -18.08
N SER A 147 10.72 -3.83 -16.87
CA SER A 147 11.72 -3.96 -15.82
C SER A 147 11.80 -5.42 -15.38
N PRO A 148 12.97 -6.07 -15.45
CA PRO A 148 13.11 -7.46 -15.00
C PRO A 148 12.78 -7.61 -13.52
N TRP A 149 12.93 -6.55 -12.72
CA TRP A 149 12.56 -6.54 -11.30
C TRP A 149 11.08 -6.90 -11.06
N VAL A 150 10.18 -6.49 -11.98
CA VAL A 150 8.74 -6.79 -11.85
C VAL A 150 8.47 -8.30 -11.86
N TRP A 151 9.22 -9.03 -12.67
CA TRP A 151 8.97 -10.45 -12.90
C TRP A 151 9.95 -11.37 -12.17
N ALA A 152 11.14 -10.88 -11.81
CA ALA A 152 12.22 -11.68 -11.25
C ALA A 152 11.83 -12.41 -9.95
N GLY A 153 10.97 -11.80 -9.13
CA GLY A 153 10.48 -12.43 -7.91
C GLY A 153 9.07 -13.02 -7.99
N VAL A 154 8.37 -12.94 -9.13
CA VAL A 154 7.02 -13.53 -9.27
C VAL A 154 7.06 -15.05 -9.07
N PRO A 155 7.94 -15.83 -9.76
CA PRO A 155 7.96 -17.28 -9.56
C PRO A 155 8.33 -17.65 -8.12
N ALA A 156 9.28 -16.95 -7.51
CA ALA A 156 9.70 -17.19 -6.13
C ALA A 156 8.59 -16.85 -5.13
N ALA A 157 7.87 -15.74 -5.34
CA ALA A 157 6.74 -15.34 -4.50
C ALA A 157 5.57 -16.32 -4.63
N LEU A 158 5.29 -16.81 -5.84
CA LEU A 158 4.27 -17.83 -6.08
C LEU A 158 4.66 -19.17 -5.44
N ILE A 159 5.90 -19.63 -5.64
CA ILE A 159 6.40 -20.86 -5.02
C ILE A 159 6.35 -20.74 -3.50
N ALA A 160 6.80 -19.62 -2.94
CA ALA A 160 6.75 -19.39 -1.50
C ALA A 160 5.31 -19.37 -1.00
N GLY A 161 4.41 -18.64 -1.66
CA GLY A 161 3.00 -18.60 -1.29
C GLY A 161 2.34 -19.97 -1.33
N ILE A 162 2.56 -20.74 -2.40
CA ILE A 162 2.08 -22.13 -2.53
C ILE A 162 2.70 -23.01 -1.44
N ALA A 163 4.01 -22.91 -1.19
CA ALA A 163 4.69 -23.71 -0.17
C ALA A 163 4.18 -23.40 1.24
N VAL A 164 3.90 -22.13 1.54
CA VAL A 164 3.28 -21.73 2.81
C VAL A 164 1.85 -22.29 2.90
N SER A 165 1.05 -22.19 1.84
CA SER A 165 -0.30 -22.80 1.80
C SER A 165 -0.25 -24.32 2.02
N TYR A 166 0.64 -25.05 1.33
CA TYR A 166 0.81 -26.49 1.55
C TYR A 166 1.34 -26.84 2.95
N ALA A 167 2.23 -26.03 3.50
CA ALA A 167 2.78 -26.27 4.84
C ALA A 167 1.74 -26.07 5.96
N ILE A 168 0.68 -25.31 5.69
CA ILE A 168 -0.38 -25.00 6.64
C ILE A 168 -1.63 -25.85 6.41
N GLU A 169 -2.01 -26.09 5.15
CA GLU A 169 -3.31 -26.65 4.73
C GLU A 169 -3.17 -27.97 3.95
N GLY A 170 -1.99 -28.60 3.96
CA GLY A 170 -1.62 -29.68 3.03
C GLY A 170 -2.61 -30.85 2.93
N ASP A 171 -3.23 -31.25 4.04
CA ASP A 171 -4.20 -32.35 4.08
C ASP A 171 -5.60 -31.94 3.55
N ASP A 172 -5.96 -30.67 3.64
CA ASP A 172 -7.26 -30.13 3.19
C ASP A 172 -7.26 -29.77 1.69
N LEU A 173 -6.10 -29.39 1.15
CA LEU A 173 -5.94 -29.04 -0.27
C LEU A 173 -6.06 -30.26 -1.20
N GLU A 174 -5.66 -31.46 -0.77
CA GLU A 174 -5.74 -32.67 -1.61
C GLU A 174 -7.17 -33.10 -1.96
N ASN A 175 -8.14 -32.74 -1.13
CA ASN A 175 -9.55 -33.11 -1.30
C ASN A 175 -10.44 -31.98 -1.83
N THR A 176 -9.87 -30.79 -2.05
CA THR A 176 -10.62 -29.60 -2.47
C THR A 176 -10.75 -29.55 -3.99
N PRO A 177 -11.98 -29.43 -4.55
CA PRO A 177 -12.18 -29.36 -5.99
C PRO A 177 -11.65 -28.04 -6.55
N THR A 178 -10.78 -28.12 -7.56
CA THR A 178 -10.19 -26.93 -8.18
C THR A 178 -11.18 -26.21 -9.09
N ILE A 179 -10.79 -25.03 -9.59
CA ILE A 179 -11.58 -24.29 -10.59
C ILE A 179 -11.88 -25.12 -11.84
N PHE A 180 -11.06 -26.13 -12.16
CA PHE A 180 -11.26 -26.98 -13.32
C PHE A 180 -12.32 -28.06 -13.09
N ASP A 181 -12.56 -28.45 -11.84
CA ASP A 181 -13.49 -29.49 -11.43
C ASP A 181 -14.93 -28.96 -11.27
N VAL A 182 -15.08 -27.65 -11.03
CA VAL A 182 -16.37 -27.02 -10.77
C VAL A 182 -17.00 -26.38 -12.01
N LYS A 183 -18.33 -26.47 -12.11
CA LYS A 183 -19.11 -25.80 -13.18
C LYS A 183 -19.55 -24.39 -12.82
N LYS A 184 -19.76 -24.15 -11.53
CA LYS A 184 -20.20 -22.87 -10.96
C LYS A 184 -19.37 -22.55 -9.72
N VAL A 185 -19.19 -21.27 -9.49
CA VAL A 185 -18.42 -20.73 -8.37
C VAL A 185 -19.29 -19.70 -7.67
N ASN A 186 -19.31 -19.74 -6.34
CA ASN A 186 -19.95 -18.69 -5.56
C ASN A 186 -19.01 -17.48 -5.51
N VAL A 187 -19.46 -16.34 -6.04
CA VAL A 187 -18.77 -15.07 -5.85
C VAL A 187 -19.78 -14.07 -5.32
N PHE A 188 -19.52 -13.52 -4.13
CA PHE A 188 -20.39 -12.52 -3.49
C PHE A 188 -21.83 -13.00 -3.21
N GLY A 189 -22.02 -14.28 -2.89
CA GLY A 189 -23.35 -14.89 -2.67
C GLY A 189 -24.09 -15.22 -3.97
N ARG A 190 -23.42 -15.18 -5.12
CA ARG A 190 -24.00 -15.46 -6.44
C ARG A 190 -23.28 -16.61 -7.10
N GLN A 191 -24.06 -17.61 -7.52
CA GLN A 191 -23.56 -18.73 -8.30
C GLN A 191 -23.35 -18.32 -9.76
N LEU A 192 -22.09 -18.09 -10.13
CA LEU A 192 -21.68 -17.71 -11.48
C LEU A 192 -21.14 -18.93 -12.23
N SER A 193 -21.14 -18.87 -13.57
CA SER A 193 -20.40 -19.87 -14.35
C SER A 193 -18.91 -19.81 -14.00
N ARG A 194 -18.19 -20.93 -14.11
CA ARG A 194 -16.75 -21.01 -13.83
C ARG A 194 -15.94 -19.79 -14.33
N GLY A 195 -16.07 -19.47 -15.62
CA GLY A 195 -15.32 -18.35 -16.21
C GLY A 195 -15.73 -16.98 -15.66
N ALA A 196 -17.02 -16.75 -15.48
CA ALA A 196 -17.52 -15.49 -14.94
C ALA A 196 -17.17 -15.32 -13.45
N GLY A 197 -17.23 -16.41 -12.68
CA GLY A 197 -16.82 -16.43 -11.27
C GLY A 197 -15.34 -16.15 -11.12
N PHE A 198 -14.49 -16.86 -11.87
CA PHE A 198 -13.05 -16.62 -11.85
C PHE A 198 -12.69 -15.18 -12.24
N ALA A 199 -13.32 -14.65 -13.29
CA ALA A 199 -13.12 -13.26 -13.71
C ALA A 199 -13.58 -12.25 -12.63
N ALA A 200 -14.73 -12.48 -11.98
CA ALA A 200 -15.25 -11.61 -10.94
C ALA A 200 -14.36 -11.61 -9.68
N GLY A 201 -13.88 -12.78 -9.23
CA GLY A 201 -12.95 -12.87 -8.11
C GLY A 201 -11.59 -12.27 -8.44
N SER A 202 -11.07 -12.50 -9.65
CA SER A 202 -9.84 -11.84 -10.11
C SER A 202 -9.98 -10.32 -10.15
N ALA A 203 -11.10 -9.80 -10.67
CA ALA A 203 -11.36 -8.36 -10.69
C ALA A 203 -11.43 -7.76 -9.27
N PHE A 204 -11.98 -8.50 -8.30
CA PHE A 204 -11.96 -8.11 -6.90
C PHE A 204 -10.54 -7.98 -6.36
N TYR A 205 -9.70 -9.00 -6.54
CA TYR A 205 -8.29 -8.95 -6.13
C TYR A 205 -7.51 -7.83 -6.80
N ALA A 206 -7.75 -7.59 -8.10
CA ALA A 206 -7.11 -6.48 -8.81
C ALA A 206 -7.50 -5.13 -8.17
N GLY A 207 -8.79 -4.92 -7.84
CA GLY A 207 -9.23 -3.72 -7.14
C GLY A 207 -8.61 -3.58 -5.75
N LEU A 208 -8.59 -4.68 -4.98
CA LEU A 208 -8.02 -4.72 -3.63
C LEU A 208 -6.53 -4.38 -3.65
N PHE A 209 -5.74 -5.12 -4.44
CA PHE A 209 -4.29 -5.02 -4.43
C PHE A 209 -3.75 -3.82 -5.20
N ALA A 210 -4.54 -3.19 -6.05
CA ALA A 210 -4.17 -1.87 -6.60
C ALA A 210 -4.01 -0.84 -5.47
N SER A 211 -4.91 -0.85 -4.49
CA SER A 211 -4.80 0.06 -3.33
C SER A 211 -3.64 -0.34 -2.41
N VAL A 212 -3.50 -1.64 -2.10
CA VAL A 212 -2.43 -2.19 -1.24
C VAL A 212 -1.05 -1.86 -1.80
N GLY A 213 -0.80 -2.20 -3.06
CA GLY A 213 0.50 -1.95 -3.69
C GLY A 213 0.86 -0.47 -3.70
N VAL A 214 -0.10 0.44 -3.87
CA VAL A 214 0.19 1.89 -3.82
C VAL A 214 0.43 2.38 -2.39
N GLY A 215 -0.48 2.07 -1.46
CA GLY A 215 -0.43 2.59 -0.09
C GLY A 215 0.79 2.08 0.67
N GLU A 216 1.01 0.77 0.65
CA GLU A 216 2.12 0.16 1.37
C GLU A 216 3.47 0.59 0.81
N GLU A 217 3.67 0.57 -0.52
CA GLU A 217 4.95 0.99 -1.08
C GLU A 217 5.22 2.48 -0.83
N ALA A 218 4.18 3.32 -0.87
CA ALA A 218 4.31 4.73 -0.52
C ALA A 218 4.79 4.93 0.93
N LEU A 219 4.23 4.20 1.90
CA LEU A 219 4.64 4.29 3.30
C LEU A 219 6.01 3.62 3.53
N PHE A 220 6.15 2.35 3.19
CA PHE A 220 7.32 1.55 3.53
C PHE A 220 8.55 1.93 2.73
N ARG A 221 8.44 2.19 1.42
CA ARG A 221 9.61 2.53 0.59
C ARG A 221 9.77 4.05 0.54
N GLY A 222 8.67 4.74 0.28
CA GLY A 222 8.65 6.19 0.12
C GLY A 222 8.91 6.99 1.40
N VAL A 223 8.61 6.45 2.59
CA VAL A 223 8.87 7.13 3.88
C VAL A 223 9.86 6.34 4.72
N ILE A 224 9.50 5.12 5.15
CA ILE A 224 10.25 4.38 6.18
C ILE A 224 11.65 4.00 5.68
N GLN A 225 11.76 3.29 4.56
CA GLN A 225 13.04 2.90 3.98
C GLN A 225 13.88 4.13 3.63
N THR A 226 13.29 5.14 2.98
CA THR A 226 14.00 6.38 2.64
C THR A 226 14.63 7.04 3.87
N GLU A 227 13.88 7.21 4.96
CA GLU A 227 14.42 7.80 6.20
C GLU A 227 15.48 6.91 6.88
N LEU A 228 15.28 5.59 6.85
CA LEU A 228 16.26 4.64 7.40
C LEU A 228 17.55 4.62 6.56
N GLU A 229 17.47 4.81 5.24
CA GLU A 229 18.64 4.95 4.36
C GLU A 229 19.43 6.24 4.63
N GLU A 230 18.75 7.35 4.92
CA GLU A 230 19.41 8.60 5.31
C GLU A 230 20.22 8.42 6.61
N ARG A 231 19.67 7.66 7.55
CA ARG A 231 20.24 7.43 8.88
C ARG A 231 21.30 6.35 8.93
N PHE A 232 21.09 5.22 8.26
CA PHE A 232 21.91 4.01 8.35
C PHE A 232 22.64 3.67 7.04
N GLY A 233 22.50 4.49 6.00
CA GLY A 233 22.98 4.22 4.65
C GLY A 233 22.09 3.24 3.88
N PRO A 234 22.33 3.03 2.57
CA PRO A 234 21.46 2.22 1.70
C PRO A 234 21.22 0.80 2.24
N THR A 235 22.29 0.11 2.62
CA THR A 235 22.20 -1.29 3.07
C THR A 235 21.50 -1.40 4.42
N GLY A 236 21.88 -0.56 5.39
CA GLY A 236 21.26 -0.56 6.72
C GLY A 236 19.78 -0.16 6.67
N GLY A 237 19.45 0.81 5.82
CA GLY A 237 18.08 1.25 5.56
C GLY A 237 17.22 0.15 4.96
N LEU A 238 17.72 -0.54 3.93
CA LEU A 238 17.04 -1.69 3.31
C LEU A 238 16.77 -2.81 4.33
N ILE A 239 17.80 -3.27 5.04
CA ILE A 239 17.67 -4.38 6.01
C ILE A 239 16.64 -4.02 7.10
N THR A 240 16.75 -2.82 7.66
CA THR A 240 15.87 -2.38 8.75
C THR A 240 14.43 -2.21 8.26
N ALA A 241 14.22 -1.61 7.08
CA ALA A 241 12.89 -1.44 6.52
C ALA A 241 12.23 -2.77 6.16
N SER A 242 12.98 -3.73 5.60
CA SER A 242 12.48 -5.07 5.32
C SER A 242 12.04 -5.81 6.58
N ALA A 243 12.83 -5.73 7.66
CA ALA A 243 12.48 -6.34 8.94
C ALA A 243 11.20 -5.73 9.54
N ILE A 244 11.06 -4.39 9.48
CA ILE A 244 9.84 -3.69 9.91
C ILE A 244 8.64 -4.13 9.06
N PHE A 245 8.81 -4.22 7.74
CA PHE A 245 7.77 -4.66 6.82
C PHE A 245 7.26 -6.06 7.19
N GLY A 246 8.16 -7.04 7.32
CA GLY A 246 7.79 -8.39 7.73
C GLY A 246 7.16 -8.45 9.13
N ALA A 247 7.72 -7.74 10.11
CA ALA A 247 7.22 -7.75 11.48
C ALA A 247 5.79 -7.20 11.61
N ILE A 248 5.45 -6.14 10.87
CA ILE A 248 4.08 -5.60 10.87
C ILE A 248 3.09 -6.60 10.26
N HIS A 249 3.52 -7.46 9.33
CA HIS A 249 2.63 -8.48 8.77
C HIS A 249 2.30 -9.60 9.76
N ALA A 250 2.98 -9.72 10.89
CA ALA A 250 2.58 -10.64 11.95
C ALA A 250 1.16 -10.34 12.48
N PHE A 251 0.71 -9.08 12.38
CA PHE A 251 -0.65 -8.70 12.78
C PHE A 251 -1.74 -9.35 11.94
N ASN A 252 -1.41 -9.87 10.75
CA ASN A 252 -2.36 -10.59 9.90
C ASN A 252 -2.66 -12.01 10.42
N PHE A 253 -1.83 -12.53 11.33
CA PHE A 253 -1.82 -13.94 11.73
C PHE A 253 -1.76 -14.11 13.26
N LEU A 254 -2.24 -13.13 14.03
CA LEU A 254 -2.11 -13.15 15.49
C LEU A 254 -2.70 -14.39 16.15
N ASP A 255 -3.71 -14.99 15.52
CA ASP A 255 -4.42 -16.16 16.01
C ASP A 255 -3.72 -17.49 15.63
N ASP A 256 -2.67 -17.44 14.79
CA ASP A 256 -1.87 -18.61 14.38
C ASP A 256 -0.35 -18.33 14.44
N PRO A 257 0.27 -18.61 15.60
CA PRO A 257 1.71 -18.47 15.76
C PRO A 257 2.55 -19.34 14.82
N GLY A 258 2.03 -20.49 14.38
CA GLY A 258 2.71 -21.39 13.46
C GLY A 258 2.87 -20.74 12.09
N THR A 259 1.78 -20.16 11.58
CA THR A 259 1.81 -19.31 10.39
C THR A 259 2.78 -18.16 10.52
N ILE A 260 2.77 -17.42 11.64
CA ILE A 260 3.68 -16.27 11.84
C ILE A 260 5.14 -16.68 11.61
N ALA A 261 5.54 -17.83 12.17
CA ALA A 261 6.91 -18.33 12.09
C ALA A 261 7.36 -18.61 10.64
N ILE A 262 6.42 -18.91 9.73
CA ILE A 262 6.68 -19.21 8.32
C ILE A 262 6.50 -17.96 7.45
N ALA A 263 5.37 -17.26 7.60
CA ALA A 263 4.96 -16.15 6.74
C ALA A 263 5.84 -14.91 6.93
N VAL A 264 6.21 -14.55 8.17
CA VAL A 264 7.00 -13.33 8.43
C VAL A 264 8.38 -13.36 7.77
N PRO A 265 9.17 -14.46 7.85
CA PRO A 265 10.41 -14.57 7.09
C PRO A 265 10.22 -14.43 5.58
N VAL A 266 9.20 -15.08 5.01
CA VAL A 266 8.89 -15.01 3.57
C VAL A 266 8.54 -13.57 3.17
N ILE A 267 7.65 -12.92 3.91
CA ILE A 267 7.25 -11.53 3.67
C ILE A 267 8.43 -10.56 3.84
N THR A 268 9.35 -10.83 4.78
CA THR A 268 10.59 -10.05 4.95
C THR A 268 11.48 -10.15 3.70
N VAL A 269 11.61 -11.35 3.12
CA VAL A 269 12.38 -11.57 1.89
C VAL A 269 11.71 -10.87 0.70
N LEU A 270 10.39 -11.01 0.55
CA LEU A 270 9.63 -10.29 -0.48
C LEU A 270 9.77 -8.77 -0.30
N GLY A 271 9.70 -8.29 0.95
CA GLY A 271 9.90 -6.90 1.30
C GLY A 271 11.30 -6.39 0.93
N THR A 272 12.32 -7.23 1.08
CA THR A 272 13.68 -6.95 0.63
C THR A 272 13.77 -6.84 -0.88
N SER A 273 13.07 -7.70 -1.62
CA SER A 273 13.05 -7.61 -3.09
C SER A 273 12.43 -6.29 -3.59
N LEU A 274 11.32 -5.86 -2.97
CA LEU A 274 10.64 -4.58 -3.25
C LEU A 274 11.54 -3.38 -2.91
N GLY A 275 12.21 -3.43 -1.76
CA GLY A 275 13.14 -2.38 -1.32
C GLY A 275 14.41 -2.30 -2.17
N LEU A 276 14.91 -3.43 -2.67
CA LEU A 276 16.04 -3.47 -3.59
C LEU A 276 15.66 -2.89 -4.95
N ALA A 277 14.49 -3.23 -5.49
CA ALA A 277 13.99 -2.64 -6.73
C ALA A 277 13.83 -1.12 -6.60
N TYR A 278 13.34 -0.65 -5.45
CA TYR A 278 13.25 0.77 -5.13
C TYR A 278 14.63 1.47 -5.22
N GLN A 279 15.66 0.93 -4.57
CA GLN A 279 17.02 1.49 -4.67
C GLN A 279 17.58 1.44 -6.10
N ARG A 280 17.42 0.31 -6.79
CA ARG A 280 18.01 0.07 -8.12
C ARG A 280 17.35 0.88 -9.23
N THR A 281 16.12 1.34 -9.03
CA THR A 281 15.39 2.18 -9.97
C THR A 281 15.53 3.68 -9.69
N GLY A 282 16.43 4.07 -8.76
CA GLY A 282 16.65 5.45 -8.38
C GLY A 282 15.51 6.00 -7.54
N HIS A 283 15.04 5.21 -6.57
CA HIS A 283 14.00 5.54 -5.62
C HIS A 283 12.65 5.83 -6.28
N LYS A 284 12.37 5.15 -7.40
CA LYS A 284 11.04 5.18 -8.05
C LYS A 284 10.13 4.13 -7.42
N LEU A 285 8.92 4.55 -7.07
CA LEU A 285 7.93 3.67 -6.47
C LEU A 285 7.22 2.81 -7.53
N SER A 286 7.08 3.27 -8.77
CA SER A 286 6.33 2.53 -9.81
C SER A 286 6.74 1.08 -9.98
N THR A 287 8.05 0.77 -9.95
CA THR A 287 8.51 -0.62 -10.05
C THR A 287 8.10 -1.46 -8.84
N SER A 288 8.29 -0.96 -7.61
CA SER A 288 7.90 -1.68 -6.40
C SER A 288 6.37 -1.81 -6.29
N VAL A 289 5.60 -0.79 -6.68
CA VAL A 289 4.14 -0.83 -6.74
C VAL A 289 3.67 -1.91 -7.73
N ALA A 290 4.27 -1.98 -8.92
CA ALA A 290 3.95 -3.00 -9.90
C ALA A 290 4.30 -4.42 -9.41
N MET A 291 5.47 -4.59 -8.80
CA MET A 291 5.88 -5.85 -8.17
C MET A 291 4.88 -6.29 -7.12
N HIS A 292 4.57 -5.42 -6.16
CA HIS A 292 3.68 -5.72 -5.05
C HIS A 292 2.26 -6.06 -5.56
N PHE A 293 1.72 -5.26 -6.49
CA PHE A 293 0.43 -5.54 -7.13
C PHE A 293 0.41 -6.94 -7.77
N TRP A 294 1.38 -7.25 -8.63
CA TRP A 294 1.39 -8.50 -9.38
C TRP A 294 1.65 -9.71 -8.47
N TYR A 295 2.46 -9.58 -7.42
CA TYR A 295 2.68 -10.65 -6.45
C TYR A 295 1.38 -11.02 -5.75
N ASN A 296 0.69 -10.04 -5.17
CA ASN A 296 -0.55 -10.30 -4.44
C ASN A 296 -1.65 -10.77 -5.39
N PHE A 297 -1.81 -10.12 -6.55
CA PHE A 297 -2.83 -10.49 -7.53
C PHE A 297 -2.64 -11.92 -8.05
N LEU A 298 -1.42 -12.29 -8.47
CA LEU A 298 -1.19 -13.62 -9.01
C LEU A 298 -1.29 -14.69 -7.93
N LEU A 299 -0.76 -14.43 -6.73
CA LEU A 299 -0.87 -15.36 -5.61
C LEU A 299 -2.35 -15.64 -5.28
N SER A 300 -3.15 -14.60 -5.13
CA SER A 300 -4.58 -14.77 -4.80
C SER A 300 -5.41 -15.33 -5.95
N ALA A 301 -5.10 -14.98 -7.21
CA ALA A 301 -5.77 -15.57 -8.36
C ALA A 301 -5.44 -17.07 -8.50
N VAL A 302 -4.21 -17.48 -8.20
CA VAL A 302 -3.83 -18.90 -8.16
C VAL A 302 -4.48 -19.60 -6.98
N ALA A 303 -4.46 -19.02 -5.78
CA ALA A 303 -5.17 -19.57 -4.62
C ALA A 303 -6.66 -19.77 -4.91
N PHE A 304 -7.33 -18.79 -5.53
CA PHE A 304 -8.73 -18.92 -5.95
C PHE A 304 -8.94 -19.98 -7.04
N ALA A 305 -7.95 -20.23 -7.89
CA ALA A 305 -8.03 -21.32 -8.87
C ALA A 305 -7.88 -22.70 -8.20
N VAL A 306 -7.06 -22.81 -7.14
CA VAL A 306 -6.83 -24.05 -6.39
C VAL A 306 -8.01 -24.37 -5.49
N ASP A 307 -8.56 -23.37 -4.81
CA ASP A 307 -9.75 -23.48 -3.97
C ASP A 307 -10.78 -22.40 -4.34
N PRO A 308 -11.62 -22.65 -5.36
CA PRO A 308 -12.68 -21.74 -5.74
C PRO A 308 -13.85 -21.72 -4.75
N THR A 309 -13.84 -22.55 -3.70
CA THR A 309 -14.95 -22.70 -2.77
C THR A 309 -14.84 -21.80 -1.55
N HIS A 310 -13.63 -21.54 -1.04
CA HIS A 310 -13.44 -20.66 0.13
C HIS A 310 -12.91 -19.26 -0.23
N GLN A 311 -12.47 -19.05 -1.46
CA GLN A 311 -11.93 -17.79 -1.99
C GLN A 311 -13.03 -17.02 -2.79
N PRO A 312 -13.04 -15.67 -2.88
CA PRO A 312 -11.85 -14.81 -2.92
C PRO A 312 -11.64 -13.78 -1.79
N PHE A 313 -12.13 -14.02 -0.56
CA PHE A 313 -12.09 -12.97 0.49
C PHE A 313 -10.99 -13.13 1.54
N VAL A 314 -10.08 -14.07 1.29
CA VAL A 314 -9.27 -14.61 2.37
C VAL A 314 -7.87 -14.90 1.84
N VAL A 315 -6.88 -14.15 2.29
CA VAL A 315 -5.53 -14.71 2.39
C VAL A 315 -5.55 -15.48 3.70
N ASN A 316 -5.91 -16.77 3.64
CA ASN A 316 -5.90 -17.59 4.84
C ASN A 316 -4.46 -18.03 5.05
N TYR A 317 -4.01 -17.85 6.29
CA TYR A 317 -2.89 -18.58 6.83
C TYR A 317 -3.29 -18.86 8.28
N SER A 318 -4.26 -19.77 8.45
CA SER A 318 -4.64 -20.40 9.72
C SER A 318 -5.88 -21.27 9.54
N MET A 319 -5.70 -22.56 9.83
CA MET A 319 -6.65 -23.62 10.22
C MET A 319 -8.15 -23.38 10.09
#